data_AF-A0A961BIK1-F1
#
_entry.id   AF-A0A961BIK1-F1
#
_cell.length_a   1.000
_cell.length_b   1.000
_cell.length_c   1.000
_cell.angle_alpha   90.00
_cell.angle_beta   90.00
_cell.angle_gamma   90.00
#
_symmetry.space_group_name_H-M   'P 1'
#
loop_
_entity.id
_entity.type
_entity.pdbx_description
1 polymer ?
#
loop_
_entity_poly.entity_id
_entity_poly.type
_entity_poly.pdbx_seq_one_letter_code
_entity_poly.pdbx_strand_id
1 'polypeptide(L)'
;MFPSWLSWIFAFLLFAGVVQSKPEGSVAEDLWYQGVVAYTRALAQSGKGEWLDALEHYQIAADRMAYVNGKYPEFQKEIVEFRLEALRNDAARTYNEICALDHDAADAYFGLLEQLAAGERQASLQDWEASVRTLLIVQRDLLGLRMGRPEFFPNTLRYQLRRCELQLQSSEGRLGATKEGQARLIALQKEIEDQDLMHPILPDRPEIAMSPALFP
;
A
#
# COMPACT_ATOMS: atom_id res chain seq x y z
N MET A 1 -2.95 -24.28 29.58
CA MET A 1 -2.96 -23.73 28.21
C MET A 1 -3.99 -22.63 28.17
N PHE A 2 -3.55 -21.37 28.19
CA PHE A 2 -4.47 -20.24 27.98
C PHE A 2 -4.78 -20.15 26.48
N PRO A 3 -6.03 -19.83 26.09
CA PRO A 3 -6.38 -19.70 24.69
C PRO A 3 -5.70 -18.47 24.08
N SER A 4 -5.21 -18.57 22.84
CA SER A 4 -4.35 -17.58 22.18
C SER A 4 -4.91 -16.16 22.23
N TRP A 5 -6.23 -15.98 22.08
CA TRP A 5 -6.90 -14.67 22.14
C TRP A 5 -6.81 -13.98 23.50
N LEU A 6 -6.73 -14.73 24.60
CA LEU A 6 -6.52 -14.16 25.95
C LEU A 6 -5.09 -13.66 26.14
N SER A 7 -4.09 -14.27 25.49
CA SER A 7 -2.72 -13.73 25.43
C SER A 7 -2.64 -12.45 24.60
N TRP A 8 -3.41 -12.34 23.52
CA TRP A 8 -3.52 -11.09 22.75
C TRP A 8 -4.19 -9.99 23.55
N ILE A 9 -5.25 -10.28 24.31
CA ILE A 9 -5.92 -9.30 25.19
C ILE A 9 -5.03 -8.92 26.37
N PHE A 10 -4.29 -9.86 26.97
CA PHE A 10 -3.33 -9.54 28.03
C PHE A 10 -2.15 -8.71 27.50
N ALA A 11 -1.66 -9.01 26.30
CA ALA A 11 -0.66 -8.20 25.62
C ALA A 11 -1.20 -6.79 25.34
N PHE A 12 -2.45 -6.66 24.89
CA PHE A 12 -3.14 -5.39 24.59
C PHE A 12 -3.45 -4.56 25.85
N LEU A 13 -3.88 -5.20 26.96
CA LEU A 13 -4.19 -4.56 28.24
C LEU A 13 -2.92 -4.15 29.02
N LEU A 14 -1.82 -4.91 28.89
CA LEU A 14 -0.51 -4.43 29.30
C LEU A 14 -0.04 -3.29 28.39
N PHE A 15 -0.34 -3.34 27.09
CA PHE A 15 0.06 -2.34 26.08
C PHE A 15 -0.47 -0.93 26.31
N ALA A 16 -1.76 -0.77 26.62
CA ALA A 16 -2.35 0.56 26.80
C ALA A 16 -1.70 1.33 27.96
N GLY A 17 -1.16 0.62 28.97
CA GLY A 17 -0.37 1.23 30.04
C GLY A 17 1.14 1.29 29.78
N VAL A 18 1.70 0.34 29.03
CA VAL A 18 3.16 0.18 28.80
C VAL A 18 3.70 1.07 27.68
N VAL A 19 2.93 1.35 26.61
CA VAL A 19 3.36 2.26 25.55
C VAL A 19 3.42 3.72 26.03
N GLN A 20 2.58 4.10 27.00
CA GLN A 20 2.56 5.46 27.57
C GLN A 20 3.44 5.65 28.81
N SER A 21 3.86 4.57 29.48
CA SER A 21 4.74 4.67 30.65
C SER A 21 6.21 4.56 30.24
N LYS A 22 7.08 5.38 30.83
CA LYS A 22 8.53 5.20 30.72
C LYS A 22 8.93 4.07 31.68
N PRO A 23 9.28 2.86 31.19
CA PRO A 23 9.75 1.80 32.07
C PRO A 23 11.05 2.23 32.77
N GLU A 24 11.14 1.97 34.08
CA GLU A 24 12.37 2.16 34.86
C GLU A 24 12.96 0.79 35.22
N GLY A 25 14.22 0.56 34.81
CA GLY A 25 14.95 -0.68 35.09
C GLY A 25 15.02 -1.64 33.90
N SER A 26 16.08 -2.44 33.85
CA SER A 26 16.44 -3.29 32.70
C SER A 26 15.37 -4.32 32.32
N VAL A 27 14.69 -4.93 33.30
CA VAL A 27 13.62 -5.90 33.06
C VAL A 27 12.36 -5.26 32.47
N ALA A 28 12.02 -4.05 32.93
CA ALA A 28 10.85 -3.33 32.42
C ALA A 28 11.08 -2.85 30.98
N GLU A 29 12.31 -2.42 30.66
CA GLU A 29 12.73 -2.05 29.30
C GLU A 29 12.70 -3.26 28.34
N ASP A 30 13.09 -4.45 28.83
CA ASP A 30 13.04 -5.68 28.05
C ASP A 30 11.60 -6.09 27.68
N LEU A 31 10.71 -6.09 28.67
CA LEU A 31 9.30 -6.43 28.46
C LEU A 31 8.61 -5.42 27.53
N TRP A 32 8.94 -4.14 27.68
CA TRP A 32 8.46 -3.09 26.79
C TRP A 32 8.89 -3.35 25.34
N TYR A 33 10.18 -3.64 25.12
CA TYR A 33 10.71 -3.96 23.80
C TYR A 33 10.02 -5.17 23.16
N GLN A 34 9.86 -6.26 23.89
CA GLN A 34 9.20 -7.47 23.39
C GLN A 34 7.75 -7.17 22.98
N GLY A 35 7.06 -6.35 23.78
CA GLY A 35 5.74 -5.85 23.44
C GLY A 35 5.72 -5.07 22.13
N VAL A 36 6.57 -4.04 22.00
CA VAL A 36 6.64 -3.22 20.79
C VAL A 36 6.93 -4.07 19.57
N VAL A 37 7.90 -4.97 19.61
CA VAL A 37 8.24 -5.85 18.48
C VAL A 37 7.08 -6.78 18.10
N ALA A 38 6.38 -7.35 19.08
CA ALA A 38 5.22 -8.21 18.82
C ALA A 38 4.08 -7.45 18.13
N TYR A 39 3.78 -6.24 18.61
CA TYR A 39 2.80 -5.36 17.98
C TYR A 39 3.21 -4.94 16.58
N THR A 40 4.47 -4.55 16.42
CA THR A 40 5.04 -4.13 15.13
C THR A 40 4.93 -5.22 14.07
N ARG A 41 5.24 -6.47 14.44
CA ARG A 41 5.06 -7.63 13.55
C ARG A 41 3.60 -7.89 13.23
N ALA A 42 2.70 -7.68 14.18
CA ALA A 42 1.26 -7.83 13.95
C ALA A 42 0.73 -6.75 13.01
N LEU A 43 1.19 -5.50 13.13
CA LEU A 43 0.90 -4.41 12.20
C LEU A 43 1.40 -4.73 10.80
N ALA A 44 2.66 -5.16 10.67
CA ALA A 44 3.20 -5.60 9.39
C ALA A 44 2.32 -6.71 8.79
N GLN A 45 2.03 -7.76 9.56
CA GLN A 45 1.24 -8.89 9.07
C GLN A 45 -0.25 -8.61 8.86
N SER A 46 -0.77 -7.45 9.27
CA SER A 46 -2.21 -7.16 9.20
C SER A 46 -2.71 -7.03 7.76
N GLY A 47 -1.81 -6.77 6.80
CA GLY A 47 -2.13 -6.61 5.38
C GLY A 47 -2.93 -5.35 5.07
N LYS A 48 -3.16 -4.48 6.06
CA LYS A 48 -3.99 -3.25 5.95
C LYS A 48 -3.22 -2.01 5.55
N GLY A 49 -1.98 -2.15 5.07
CA GLY A 49 -1.15 -0.99 4.74
C GLY A 49 -0.45 -0.36 5.95
N GLU A 50 -0.53 -0.96 7.15
CA GLU A 50 0.11 -0.49 8.40
C GLU A 50 1.63 -0.75 8.45
N TRP A 51 2.25 -0.96 7.30
CA TRP A 51 3.67 -1.28 7.15
C TRP A 51 4.58 -0.11 7.57
N LEU A 52 4.11 1.13 7.43
CA LEU A 52 4.85 2.29 7.93
C LEU A 52 4.79 2.41 9.43
N ASP A 53 3.61 2.25 10.02
CA ASP A 53 3.49 2.20 11.47
C ASP A 53 4.41 1.08 11.97
N ALA A 54 4.46 -0.06 11.27
CA ALA A 54 5.43 -1.10 11.58
C ALA A 54 6.90 -0.62 11.46
N LEU A 55 7.30 0.05 10.39
CA LEU A 55 8.66 0.59 10.25
C LEU A 55 9.02 1.63 11.32
N GLU A 56 8.09 2.52 11.66
CA GLU A 56 8.26 3.50 12.74
C GLU A 56 8.41 2.80 14.09
N HIS A 57 7.60 1.77 14.38
CA HIS A 57 7.72 1.04 15.63
C HIS A 57 9.00 0.18 15.68
N TYR A 58 9.48 -0.35 14.55
CA TYR A 58 10.82 -0.96 14.47
C TYR A 58 11.92 0.07 14.78
N GLN A 59 11.78 1.31 14.28
CA GLN A 59 12.72 2.41 14.56
C GLN A 59 12.73 2.77 16.05
N ILE A 60 11.55 2.97 16.65
CA ILE A 60 11.44 3.26 18.08
C ILE A 60 12.04 2.13 18.92
N ALA A 61 11.78 0.86 18.55
CA ALA A 61 12.37 -0.29 19.22
C ALA A 61 13.91 -0.33 19.11
N ALA A 62 14.46 0.01 17.94
CA ALA A 62 15.91 0.08 17.70
C ALA A 62 16.58 1.18 18.52
N ASP A 63 16.03 2.41 18.49
CA ASP A 63 16.54 3.53 19.27
C ASP A 63 16.49 3.25 20.77
N ARG A 64 15.43 2.57 21.22
CA ARG A 64 15.30 2.17 22.63
C ARG A 64 16.32 1.11 23.02
N MET A 65 16.59 0.12 22.17
CA MET A 65 17.62 -0.88 22.43
C MET A 65 19.02 -0.24 22.48
N ALA A 66 19.30 0.73 21.61
CA ALA A 66 20.54 1.50 21.68
C ALA A 66 20.68 2.29 23.00
N TYR A 67 19.58 2.91 23.46
CA TYR A 67 19.54 3.57 24.77
C TYR A 67 19.78 2.60 25.94
N VAL A 68 19.14 1.44 25.93
CA VAL A 68 19.31 0.40 26.97
C VAL A 68 20.77 -0.05 27.04
N ASN A 69 21.41 -0.28 25.89
CA ASN A 69 22.83 -0.63 25.80
C ASN A 69 23.75 0.40 26.46
N GLY A 70 23.45 1.69 26.27
CA GLY A 70 24.24 2.78 26.82
C GLY A 70 24.00 3.01 28.32
N LYS A 71 22.77 2.77 28.80
CA LYS A 71 22.36 3.05 30.19
C LYS A 71 22.58 1.87 31.14
N TYR A 72 22.41 0.64 30.64
CA TYR A 72 22.46 -0.59 31.43
C TYR A 72 23.57 -1.50 30.87
N PRO A 73 24.85 -1.22 31.16
CA PRO A 73 25.99 -2.01 30.64
C PRO A 73 26.03 -3.45 31.16
N GLU A 74 25.32 -3.76 32.25
CA GLU A 74 25.07 -5.12 32.73
C GLU A 74 24.09 -5.91 31.84
N PHE A 75 23.34 -5.20 31.00
CA PHE A 75 22.50 -5.80 29.99
C PHE A 75 23.39 -6.37 28.90
N GLN A 76 23.39 -7.70 28.76
CA GLN A 76 24.34 -8.44 27.92
C GLN A 76 24.39 -7.84 26.52
N LYS A 77 25.53 -7.25 26.18
CA LYS A 77 25.75 -6.56 24.91
C LYS A 77 25.43 -7.46 23.71
N GLU A 78 25.71 -8.76 23.81
CA GLU A 78 25.39 -9.73 22.77
C GLU A 78 23.88 -9.87 22.54
N ILE A 79 23.06 -9.79 23.60
CA ILE A 79 21.60 -9.82 23.48
C ILE A 79 21.08 -8.58 22.75
N VAL A 80 21.62 -7.40 23.07
CA VAL A 80 21.25 -6.16 22.40
C VAL A 80 21.62 -6.21 20.93
N GLU A 81 22.85 -6.62 20.61
CA GLU A 81 23.32 -6.73 19.22
C GLU A 81 22.48 -7.73 18.42
N PHE A 82 22.17 -8.90 18.99
CA PHE A 82 21.29 -9.89 18.37
C PHE A 82 19.89 -9.32 18.08
N ARG A 83 19.34 -8.53 19.00
CA ARG A 83 18.01 -7.91 18.86
C ARG A 83 17.98 -6.80 17.83
N LEU A 84 18.99 -5.94 17.81
CA LEU A 84 19.14 -4.91 16.78
C LEU A 84 19.26 -5.54 15.39
N GLU A 85 20.00 -6.64 15.28
CA GLU A 85 20.11 -7.37 14.02
C GLU A 85 18.78 -8.00 13.60
N ALA A 86 18.01 -8.58 14.53
CA ALA A 86 16.68 -9.08 14.25
C ALA A 86 15.72 -7.98 13.78
N LEU A 87 15.75 -6.80 14.42
CA LEU A 87 14.96 -5.62 14.02
C LEU A 87 15.31 -5.15 12.61
N ARG A 88 16.60 -5.08 12.26
CA ARG A 88 17.05 -4.70 10.91
C ARG A 88 16.53 -5.67 9.86
N ASN A 89 16.61 -6.97 10.13
CA ASN A 89 16.12 -7.99 9.20
C ASN A 89 14.59 -7.93 9.01
N ASP A 90 13.84 -7.67 10.09
CA ASP A 90 12.39 -7.49 10.01
C ASP A 90 12.00 -6.20 9.27
N ALA A 91 12.67 -5.08 9.58
CA ALA A 91 12.47 -3.81 8.89
C ALA A 91 12.82 -3.89 7.40
N ALA A 92 13.93 -4.55 7.04
CA ALA A 92 14.32 -4.77 5.65
C ALA A 92 13.29 -5.62 4.89
N ARG A 93 12.70 -6.63 5.54
CA ARG A 93 11.62 -7.43 4.94
C ARG A 93 10.38 -6.58 4.67
N THR A 94 9.93 -5.81 5.66
CA THR A 94 8.79 -4.90 5.50
C THR A 94 9.05 -3.86 4.42
N TYR A 95 10.27 -3.32 4.35
CA TYR A 95 10.66 -2.40 3.28
C TYR A 95 10.60 -3.05 1.89
N ASN A 96 11.12 -4.29 1.76
CA ASN A 96 11.05 -5.02 0.49
C ASN A 96 9.61 -5.31 0.05
N GLU A 97 8.70 -5.56 1.00
CA GLU A 97 7.26 -5.73 0.70
C GLU A 97 6.66 -4.42 0.18
N ILE A 98 7.02 -3.26 0.75
CA ILE A 98 6.62 -1.95 0.22
C ILE A 98 7.16 -1.74 -1.20
N CYS A 99 8.43 -2.06 -1.46
CA CYS A 99 9.01 -1.94 -2.79
C CYS A 99 8.34 -2.88 -3.81
N ALA A 100 7.98 -4.09 -3.42
CA ALA A 100 7.24 -5.01 -4.28
C ALA A 100 5.86 -4.45 -4.63
N LEU A 101 5.16 -3.89 -3.65
CA LEU A 101 3.87 -3.21 -3.84
C LEU A 101 3.96 -1.99 -4.77
N ASP A 102 5.06 -1.23 -4.71
CA ASP A 102 5.33 -0.13 -5.63
C ASP A 102 5.62 -0.61 -7.05
N HIS A 103 6.34 -1.72 -7.17
CA HIS A 103 6.62 -2.36 -8.45
C HIS A 103 5.33 -2.85 -9.10
N ASP A 104 4.46 -3.54 -8.35
CA ASP A 104 3.15 -3.99 -8.83
C ASP A 104 2.28 -2.81 -9.28
N ALA A 105 2.32 -1.68 -8.56
CA ALA A 105 1.64 -0.45 -8.95
C ALA A 105 2.18 0.15 -10.25
N ALA A 106 3.50 0.11 -10.44
CA ALA A 106 4.14 0.55 -11.68
C ALA A 106 3.78 -0.35 -12.85
N ASP A 107 3.83 -1.67 -12.68
CA ASP A 107 3.47 -2.63 -13.71
C ASP A 107 2.00 -2.49 -14.12
N ALA A 108 1.10 -2.34 -13.15
CA ALA A 108 -0.31 -2.05 -13.42
C ALA A 108 -0.47 -0.75 -14.21
N TYR A 109 0.23 0.32 -13.81
CA TYR A 109 0.21 1.59 -14.53
C TYR A 109 0.72 1.48 -15.97
N PHE A 110 1.82 0.78 -16.21
CA PHE A 110 2.34 0.57 -17.56
C PHE A 110 1.38 -0.26 -18.43
N GLY A 111 0.77 -1.30 -17.87
CA GLY A 111 -0.29 -2.05 -18.55
C GLY A 111 -1.47 -1.16 -18.96
N LEU A 112 -1.86 -0.20 -18.12
CA LEU A 112 -2.90 0.78 -18.45
C LEU A 112 -2.49 1.74 -19.57
N LEU A 113 -1.22 2.15 -19.63
CA LEU A 113 -0.71 2.96 -20.74
C LEU A 113 -0.78 2.21 -22.08
N GLU A 114 -0.44 0.92 -22.07
CA GLU A 114 -0.54 0.07 -23.25
C GLU A 114 -1.98 -0.11 -23.73
N GLN A 115 -2.91 -0.31 -22.79
CA GLN A 115 -4.34 -0.40 -23.08
C GLN A 115 -4.92 0.93 -23.58
N LEU A 116 -4.52 2.07 -22.99
CA LEU A 116 -4.89 3.40 -23.49
C LEU A 116 -4.45 3.57 -24.95
N ALA A 117 -3.21 3.21 -25.25
CA ALA A 117 -2.69 3.24 -26.62
C ALA A 117 -3.38 2.23 -27.56
N ALA A 118 -3.88 1.09 -27.03
CA ALA A 118 -4.70 0.16 -27.79
C ALA A 118 -6.07 0.77 -28.15
N GLY A 119 -6.75 1.41 -27.20
CA GLY A 119 -8.00 2.14 -27.44
C GLY A 119 -7.85 3.23 -28.49
N GLU A 120 -6.80 4.06 -28.38
CA GLU A 120 -6.50 5.08 -29.38
C GLU A 120 -6.22 4.50 -30.77
N ARG A 121 -5.55 3.34 -30.84
CA ARG A 121 -5.34 2.65 -32.12
C ARG A 121 -6.65 2.14 -32.70
N GLN A 122 -7.54 1.57 -31.91
CA GLN A 122 -8.86 1.12 -32.36
C GLN A 122 -9.68 2.30 -32.92
N ALA A 123 -9.65 3.45 -32.24
CA ALA A 123 -10.25 4.69 -32.74
C ALA A 123 -9.66 5.12 -34.09
N SER A 124 -8.33 5.02 -34.26
CA SER A 124 -7.68 5.35 -35.53
C SER A 124 -8.09 4.43 -36.69
N LEU A 125 -8.42 3.17 -36.36
CA LEU A 125 -8.95 2.16 -37.28
C LEU A 125 -10.47 2.26 -37.48
N GLN A 126 -11.11 3.27 -36.89
CA GLN A 126 -12.56 3.50 -36.92
C GLN A 126 -13.38 2.39 -36.25
N ASP A 127 -12.74 1.57 -35.41
CA ASP A 127 -13.42 0.62 -34.53
C ASP A 127 -13.82 1.33 -33.22
N TRP A 128 -14.87 2.15 -33.33
CA TRP A 128 -15.33 3.01 -32.23
C TRP A 128 -15.89 2.22 -31.06
N GLU A 129 -16.50 1.06 -31.31
CA GLU A 129 -17.06 0.22 -30.25
C GLU A 129 -15.94 -0.40 -29.41
N ALA A 130 -14.94 -1.01 -30.05
CA ALA A 130 -13.79 -1.57 -29.33
C ALA A 130 -13.02 -0.48 -28.58
N SER A 131 -12.81 0.68 -29.23
CA SER A 131 -12.18 1.85 -28.61
C SER A 131 -12.89 2.27 -27.33
N VAL A 132 -14.20 2.54 -27.38
CA VAL A 132 -14.99 2.97 -26.22
C VAL A 132 -14.90 1.94 -25.10
N ARG A 133 -15.03 0.65 -25.42
CA ARG A 133 -14.93 -0.43 -24.42
C ARG A 133 -13.56 -0.43 -23.73
N THR A 134 -12.47 -0.40 -24.48
CA THR A 134 -11.11 -0.39 -23.93
C THR A 134 -10.86 0.88 -23.11
N LEU A 135 -11.31 2.05 -23.58
CA LEU A 135 -11.13 3.31 -22.87
C LEU A 135 -11.95 3.41 -21.58
N LEU A 136 -13.16 2.83 -21.52
CA LEU A 136 -13.94 2.75 -20.29
C LEU A 136 -13.24 1.88 -19.23
N ILE A 137 -12.68 0.74 -19.63
CA ILE A 137 -11.88 -0.12 -18.73
C ILE A 137 -10.67 0.66 -18.20
N VAL A 138 -9.91 1.30 -19.09
CA VAL A 138 -8.73 2.09 -18.73
C VAL A 138 -9.10 3.23 -17.79
N GLN A 139 -10.21 3.94 -18.04
CA GLN A 139 -10.67 5.02 -17.17
C GLN A 139 -11.01 4.51 -15.77
N ARG A 140 -11.78 3.42 -15.67
CA ARG A 140 -12.12 2.77 -14.40
C ARG A 140 -10.84 2.42 -13.64
N ASP A 141 -9.90 1.75 -14.30
CA ASP A 141 -8.70 1.23 -13.64
C ASP A 141 -7.73 2.36 -13.25
N LEU A 142 -7.62 3.43 -14.05
CA LEU A 142 -6.88 4.64 -13.68
C LEU A 142 -7.50 5.37 -12.49
N LEU A 143 -8.84 5.40 -12.39
CA LEU A 143 -9.53 5.94 -11.21
C LEU A 143 -9.31 5.05 -9.99
N GLY A 144 -9.37 3.73 -10.14
CA GLY A 144 -9.06 2.76 -9.10
C GLY A 144 -7.64 2.95 -8.56
N LEU A 145 -6.65 3.07 -9.46
CA LEU A 145 -5.27 3.35 -9.09
C LEU A 145 -5.12 4.70 -8.39
N ARG A 146 -5.82 5.75 -8.85
CA ARG A 146 -5.79 7.07 -8.21
C ARG A 146 -6.42 7.06 -6.80
N MET A 147 -7.47 6.26 -6.59
CA MET A 147 -8.14 6.18 -5.28
C MET A 147 -7.37 5.31 -4.30
N GLY A 148 -6.81 4.17 -4.75
CA GLY A 148 -6.05 3.24 -3.92
C GLY A 148 -4.55 3.55 -3.81
N ARG A 149 -4.00 4.47 -4.62
CA ARG A 149 -2.60 4.91 -4.57
C ARG A 149 -2.45 6.39 -4.97
N PRO A 150 -3.06 7.34 -4.22
CA PRO A 150 -3.09 8.76 -4.60
C PRO A 150 -1.70 9.41 -4.72
N GLU A 151 -0.69 8.88 -4.02
CA GLU A 151 0.72 9.27 -4.05
C GLU A 151 1.47 8.76 -5.29
N PHE A 152 0.93 7.76 -6.00
CA PHE A 152 1.59 7.15 -7.15
C PHE A 152 1.42 8.01 -8.41
N PHE A 153 2.50 8.68 -8.84
CA PHE A 153 2.53 9.58 -10.00
C PHE A 153 1.32 10.54 -10.13
N PRO A 154 1.05 11.40 -9.13
CA PRO A 154 -0.21 12.15 -9.04
C PRO A 154 -0.45 13.09 -10.22
N ASN A 155 0.61 13.63 -10.82
CA ASN A 155 0.50 14.49 -11.99
C ASN A 155 0.34 13.67 -13.28
N THR A 156 1.05 12.56 -13.39
CA THR A 156 1.00 11.69 -14.57
C THR A 156 -0.34 10.97 -14.65
N LEU A 157 -0.87 10.45 -13.53
CA LEU A 157 -2.21 9.85 -13.49
C LEU A 157 -3.29 10.85 -13.90
N ARG A 158 -3.23 12.08 -13.38
CA ARG A 158 -4.16 13.16 -13.79
C ARG A 158 -4.07 13.46 -15.27
N TYR A 159 -2.86 13.50 -15.82
CA TYR A 159 -2.65 13.71 -17.25
C TYR A 159 -3.24 12.56 -18.08
N GLN A 160 -2.98 11.29 -17.71
CA GLN A 160 -3.48 10.14 -18.46
C GLN A 160 -4.99 9.97 -18.34
N LEU A 161 -5.58 10.22 -17.17
CA LEU A 161 -7.04 10.26 -16.99
C LEU A 161 -7.66 11.29 -17.94
N ARG A 162 -7.11 12.50 -17.98
CA ARG A 162 -7.62 13.55 -18.86
C ARG A 162 -7.46 13.18 -20.34
N ARG A 163 -6.35 12.56 -20.72
CA ARG A 163 -6.15 12.04 -22.07
C ARG A 163 -7.18 10.97 -22.42
N CYS A 164 -7.42 10.02 -21.51
CA CYS A 164 -8.42 8.97 -21.66
C CYS A 164 -9.83 9.56 -21.82
N GLU A 165 -10.22 10.52 -20.97
CA GLU A 165 -11.51 11.21 -21.04
C GLU A 165 -11.73 11.90 -22.38
N LEU A 166 -10.72 12.61 -22.90
CA LEU A 166 -10.81 13.28 -24.20
C LEU A 166 -10.98 12.28 -25.35
N GLN A 167 -10.24 11.17 -25.32
CA GLN A 167 -10.36 10.13 -26.33
C GLN A 167 -11.69 9.37 -26.25
N LEU A 168 -12.15 9.12 -25.03
CA LEU A 168 -13.43 8.49 -24.78
C LEU A 168 -14.55 9.38 -25.31
N GLN A 169 -14.58 10.67 -24.94
CA GLN A 169 -15.57 11.63 -25.43
C GLN A 169 -15.60 11.70 -26.97
N SER A 170 -14.43 11.70 -27.62
CA SER A 170 -14.36 11.67 -29.09
C SER A 170 -14.91 10.37 -29.67
N SER A 171 -14.58 9.22 -29.08
CA SER A 171 -14.99 7.90 -29.59
C SER A 171 -16.49 7.67 -29.36
N GLU A 172 -17.00 8.08 -28.20
CA GLU A 172 -18.41 8.08 -27.86
C GLU A 172 -19.23 8.97 -28.80
N GLY A 173 -18.75 10.17 -29.12
CA GLY A 173 -19.40 11.06 -30.08
C GLY A 173 -19.48 10.47 -31.50
N ARG A 174 -18.49 9.67 -31.90
CA ARG A 174 -18.49 8.97 -33.20
C ARG A 174 -19.43 7.76 -33.18
N LEU A 175 -19.40 6.95 -32.13
CA LEU A 175 -20.25 5.78 -31.98
C LEU A 175 -21.73 6.20 -31.84
N GLY A 176 -22.02 7.17 -30.98
CA GLY A 176 -23.36 7.69 -30.70
C GLY A 176 -23.97 8.59 -31.79
N ALA A 177 -23.32 8.72 -32.95
CA ALA A 177 -23.85 9.50 -34.07
C ALA A 177 -25.11 8.85 -34.69
N THR A 178 -25.34 7.57 -34.45
CA THR A 178 -26.52 6.82 -34.91
C THR A 178 -27.35 6.32 -33.74
N LYS A 179 -28.64 6.06 -33.96
CA LYS A 179 -29.53 5.50 -32.91
C LYS A 179 -29.05 4.13 -32.42
N GLU A 180 -28.54 3.31 -33.33
CA GLU A 180 -27.99 1.99 -33.00
C GLU A 180 -26.71 2.11 -32.16
N GLY A 181 -25.81 3.01 -32.55
CA GLY A 181 -24.60 3.27 -31.78
C GLY A 181 -24.86 3.91 -30.41
N GLN A 182 -25.90 4.73 -30.25
CA GLN A 182 -26.34 5.21 -28.93
C GLN A 182 -26.81 4.06 -28.03
N ALA A 183 -27.62 3.14 -28.55
CA ALA A 183 -28.04 1.96 -27.80
C ALA A 183 -26.85 1.10 -27.40
N ARG A 184 -25.85 0.99 -28.29
CA ARG A 184 -24.62 0.24 -28.01
C ARG A 184 -23.75 0.88 -26.94
N LEU A 185 -23.61 2.21 -26.97
CA LEU A 185 -22.87 2.97 -25.97
C LEU A 185 -23.47 2.81 -24.57
N ILE A 186 -24.79 2.90 -24.45
CA ILE A 186 -25.49 2.65 -23.17
C ILE A 186 -25.25 1.21 -22.68
N ALA A 187 -25.29 0.23 -23.59
CA ALA A 187 -25.02 -1.16 -23.24
C ALA A 187 -23.59 -1.38 -22.75
N LEU A 188 -22.59 -0.75 -23.39
CA LEU A 188 -21.19 -0.83 -22.97
C LEU A 188 -20.95 -0.18 -21.60
N GLN A 189 -21.51 1.00 -21.36
CA GLN A 189 -21.40 1.66 -20.06
C GLN A 189 -21.99 0.78 -18.95
N LYS A 190 -23.17 0.20 -19.20
CA LYS A 190 -23.79 -0.73 -18.26
C LYS A 190 -22.97 -2.00 -18.05
N GLU A 191 -22.38 -2.56 -19.10
CA GLU A 191 -21.51 -3.74 -18.99
C GLU A 191 -20.31 -3.47 -18.06
N ILE A 192 -19.71 -2.28 -18.17
CA ILE A 192 -18.58 -1.87 -17.33
C ILE A 192 -19.04 -1.62 -15.89
N GLU A 193 -20.18 -0.95 -15.68
CA GLU A 193 -20.78 -0.74 -14.35
C GLU A 193 -21.13 -2.08 -13.67
N ASP A 194 -21.66 -3.05 -14.41
CA ASP A 194 -21.97 -4.37 -13.89
C ASP A 194 -20.69 -5.16 -13.52
N GLN A 195 -19.54 -4.85 -14.16
CA GLN A 195 -18.22 -5.39 -13.80
C GLN A 195 -17.61 -4.69 -12.57
N ASP A 196 -18.10 -3.52 -12.16
CA ASP A 196 -17.58 -2.67 -11.08
C ASP A 196 -17.80 -3.28 -9.68
N LEU A 197 -18.49 -4.42 -9.59
CA LEU A 197 -18.70 -5.18 -8.35
C LEU A 197 -17.47 -6.02 -7.91
N MET A 198 -16.33 -5.95 -8.61
CA MET A 198 -15.16 -6.80 -8.32
C MET A 198 -13.84 -6.01 -8.22
N HIS A 199 -13.51 -5.68 -6.96
CA HIS A 199 -12.18 -5.45 -6.36
C HIS A 199 -11.38 -4.15 -6.66
N PRO A 200 -10.85 -3.48 -5.61
CA PRO A 200 -9.81 -2.47 -5.76
C PRO A 200 -8.53 -3.12 -6.27
N ILE A 201 -7.89 -2.49 -7.26
CA ILE A 201 -6.79 -3.07 -8.04
C ILE A 201 -5.52 -3.22 -7.19
N LEU A 202 -5.29 -2.35 -6.19
CA LEU A 202 -4.12 -2.40 -5.31
C LEU A 202 -4.45 -1.87 -3.90
N PRO A 203 -3.78 -2.38 -2.84
CA PRO A 203 -3.88 -1.83 -1.47
C PRO A 203 -3.18 -0.47 -1.33
N ASP A 204 -3.52 0.35 -0.33
CA ASP A 204 -2.95 1.70 -0.11
C ASP A 204 -1.42 1.71 0.17
N ARG A 205 -0.69 2.75 -0.27
CA ARG A 205 0.74 3.00 0.08
C ARG A 205 0.80 4.15 1.07
N PRO A 206 1.79 4.18 1.98
CA PRO A 206 2.00 5.37 2.76
C PRO A 206 3.40 6.02 2.56
N GLU A 207 3.53 7.31 2.90
CA GLU A 207 4.70 8.18 2.66
C GLU A 207 5.92 7.90 3.56
N ILE A 208 7.12 7.86 2.97
CA ILE A 208 8.35 7.40 3.65
C ILE A 208 9.21 8.59 4.12
N ALA A 209 9.63 8.58 5.40
CA ALA A 209 10.80 9.31 5.89
C ALA A 209 11.72 8.34 6.66
N MET A 210 12.93 8.06 6.14
CA MET A 210 13.85 7.08 6.73
C MET A 210 14.94 7.74 7.59
N SER A 211 15.25 7.12 8.73
CA SER A 211 16.31 7.51 9.68
C SER A 211 17.57 6.63 9.49
N PRO A 212 18.79 7.17 9.66
CA PRO A 212 20.05 6.44 9.50
C PRO A 212 20.35 5.36 10.58
N ALA A 213 19.52 5.20 11.61
CA ALA A 213 19.75 4.19 12.66
C ALA A 213 19.29 2.77 12.27
N LEU A 214 18.24 2.65 11.45
CA LEU A 214 17.80 1.36 10.87
C LEU A 214 18.59 0.99 9.61
N PHE A 215 19.04 1.99 8.85
CA PHE A 215 19.81 1.84 7.62
C PHE A 215 21.08 2.70 7.69
N PRO A 216 22.15 2.21 8.35
CA PRO A 216 23.46 2.88 8.35
C PRO A 216 24.17 2.83 7.00
#